data_AF-A0A6G2D802-F1
#
_entry.id   AF-A0A6G2D802-F1
#
_cell.length_a   1.000
_cell.length_b   1.000
_cell.length_c   1.000
_cell.angle_alpha   90.00
_cell.angle_beta   90.00
_cell.angle_gamma   90.00
#
_symmetry.space_group_name_H-M   'P 1'
#
loop_
_entity.id
_entity.type
_entity.pdbx_description
1 polymer ?
#
loop_
_entity_poly.entity_id
_entity_poly.type
_entity_poly.pdbx_seq_one_letter_code
_entity_poly.pdbx_strand_id
1 'polypeptide(L)' 'YDSLFIAIILALASLIIIRHKDNIARIKNKTENLVPWGLNLTHQDPKK' A
#
# COMPACT_ATOMS: atom_id res chain seq x y z
N TYR A 1 -12.83 -11.18 23.73
CA TYR A 1 -12.42 -10.29 22.64
C TYR A 1 -13.26 -9.03 22.71
N ASP A 2 -12.63 -7.87 22.58
CA ASP A 2 -13.33 -6.58 22.55
C ASP A 2 -13.75 -6.28 21.11
N SER A 3 -15.03 -6.55 20.80
CA SER A 3 -15.58 -6.37 19.46
C SER A 3 -15.53 -4.91 18.99
N LEU A 4 -15.57 -3.93 19.90
CA LEU A 4 -15.43 -2.52 19.57
C LEU A 4 -13.99 -2.23 19.13
N PHE A 5 -13.01 -2.73 19.87
CA PHE A 5 -11.60 -2.58 19.50
C PHE A 5 -11.29 -3.20 18.14
N ILE A 6 -11.82 -4.39 17.85
CA ILE A 6 -11.66 -5.05 16.54
C ILE A 6 -12.30 -4.21 15.43
N ALA A 7 -13.51 -3.69 15.65
CA ALA A 7 -14.18 -2.83 14.67
C ALA A 7 -13.39 -1.55 14.37
N ILE A 8 -12.80 -0.93 15.39
CA ILE A 8 -11.94 0.25 15.23
C ILE A 8 -10.71 -0.08 14.39
N ILE A 9 -10.02 -1.19 14.66
CA ILE A 9 -8.85 -1.61 13.88
C ILE A 9 -9.23 -1.86 12.42
N LEU A 10 -10.34 -2.56 12.17
CA LEU A 10 -10.80 -2.84 10.80
C LEU A 10 -11.17 -1.56 10.04
N ALA A 11 -11.80 -0.59 10.70
CA ALA A 11 -12.11 0.71 10.11
C ALA A 11 -10.84 1.49 9.75
N LEU A 12 -9.84 1.52 10.64
CA LEU A 12 -8.55 2.17 10.39
C LEU A 12 -7.77 1.51 9.26
N ALA A 13 -7.67 0.17 9.27
CA ALA A 13 -7.03 -0.59 8.20
C ALA A 13 -7.69 -0.31 6.85
N SER A 14 -9.03 -0.33 6.80
CA SER A 14 -9.80 -0.02 5.59
C SER A 14 -9.55 1.41 5.12
N LEU A 15 -9.52 2.39 6.03
CA LEU A 15 -9.24 3.80 5.70
C LEU A 15 -7.84 3.96 5.09
N ILE A 16 -6.82 3.33 5.68
CA ILE A 16 -5.44 3.35 5.17
C ILE A 16 -5.38 2.76 3.76
N ILE A 17 -6.01 1.60 3.54
CA ILE A 17 -6.07 0.97 2.20
C ILE A 17 -6.75 1.89 1.20
N ILE A 18 -7.89 2.50 1.56
CA ILE A 18 -8.62 3.43 0.67
C ILE A 18 -7.75 4.64 0.30
N ARG A 19 -7.00 5.20 1.26
CA ARG A 19 -6.08 6.33 1.01
C ARG A 19 -4.91 5.96 0.10
N HIS A 20 -4.49 4.69 0.11
CA HIS A 20 -3.38 4.21 -0.73
C HIS A 20 -3.83 3.48 -2.00
N LYS A 21 -5.10 3.57 -2.39
CA LYS A 21 -5.60 2.93 -3.62
C LYS A 21 -4.78 3.26 -4.86
N ASP A 22 -4.37 4.51 -5.00
CA ASP A 22 -3.58 4.93 -6.17
C ASP A 22 -2.16 4.34 -6.14
N ASN A 23 -1.56 4.23 -4.94
CA ASN A 23 -0.27 3.57 -4.78
C ASN A 23 -0.37 2.08 -5.15
N ILE A 24 -1.44 1.41 -4.70
CA ILE A 24 -1.73 0.01 -5.04
C ILE A 24 -1.95 -0.14 -6.54
N ALA A 25 -2.66 0.79 -7.19
CA ALA A 25 -2.88 0.77 -8.63
C ALA A 25 -1.57 0.89 -9.41
N ARG A 26 -0.65 1.77 -8.99
CA ARG A 26 0.69 1.90 -9.61
C ARG A 26 1.52 0.64 -9.42
N ILE A 27 1.55 0.07 -8.21
CA ILE A 27 2.22 -1.20 -7.94
C ILE A 27 1.66 -2.30 -8.86
N LYS A 28 0.34 -2.45 -8.95
CA LYS A 28 -0.29 -3.44 -9.84
C LYS A 28 0.11 -3.25 -11.31
N ASN A 29 0.22 -2.01 -11.75
CA ASN A 29 0.58 -1.67 -13.13
C ASN A 29 2.09 -1.60 -13.38
N LYS A 30 2.94 -1.89 -12.36
CA LYS A 30 4.39 -1.72 -12.44
C LYS A 30 4.75 -0.29 -12.89
N THR A 31 4.20 0.70 -12.21
CA THR A 31 4.48 2.12 -12.40
C THR A 31 4.69 2.84 -11.07
N GLU A 32 5.00 2.07 -10.01
CA GLU A 32 5.40 2.66 -8.75
C GLU A 32 6.70 3.46 -8.88
N ASN A 33 6.89 4.40 -7.98
CA ASN A 33 8.09 5.22 -7.99
C ASN A 33 9.22 4.44 -7.34
N LEU A 34 10.29 4.16 -8.09
CA LEU A 34 11.49 3.50 -7.55
C LEU A 34 12.28 4.49 -6.72
N VAL A 35 12.22 4.33 -5.40
CA VAL A 35 12.99 5.13 -4.44
C VAL A 35 14.11 4.28 -3.83
N PRO A 36 15.32 4.83 -3.61
CA PRO A 36 16.49 4.06 -3.20
C PRO A 36 16.43 3.51 -1.77
N TRP A 37 15.43 3.90 -0.98
CA TRP A 37 15.21 3.49 0.41
C TRP A 37 13.83 2.83 0.62
N GLY A 38 13.09 2.55 -0.45
CA GLY A 38 11.75 1.97 -0.39
C GLY A 38 11.68 0.55 -0.94
N LEU A 39 10.50 -0.04 -0.83
CA LEU A 39 10.25 -1.43 -1.22
C LEU A 39 9.86 -1.51 -2.71
N ASN A 40 10.67 -2.21 -3.50
CA ASN A 40 10.38 -2.51 -4.91
C ASN A 40 9.53 -3.80 -5.01
N LEU A 41 8.24 -3.69 -4.70
CA LEU A 41 7.34 -4.83 -4.63
C LEU A 41 7.23 -5.59 -5.96
N THR A 42 7.28 -4.89 -7.09
CA THR A 42 7.19 -5.55 -8.40
C THR A 42 8.53 -5.85 -9.06
N HIS A 43 9.65 -5.66 -8.35
CA HIS A 43 11.01 -5.89 -8.84
C HIS A 43 11.27 -5.20 -10.19
N GLN A 44 10.83 -3.96 -10.33
CA GLN A 44 11.10 -3.20 -11.54
C GLN A 44 12.58 -2.87 -11.66
N ASP A 45 13.14 -2.96 -12.87
CA ASP A 45 14.48 -2.46 -13.14
C ASP A 45 14.44 -0.93 -13.31
N PRO A 46 15.18 -0.17 -12.48
CA PRO A 46 15.31 1.26 -12.70
C PRO A 46 15.99 1.47 -14.05
N LYS A 47 15.34 2.21 -14.95
CA LYS A 47 15.99 2.66 -16.18
C LYS A 47 17.20 3.49 -15.79
N LYS A 48 18.38 3.04 -16.23
CA LYS A 48 19.66 3.78 -16.10
C LYS A 48 19.59 5.13 -16.80
#